data_AF-A0A2E8U1N0-F1
#
_entry.id   AF-A0A2E8U1N0-F1
#
_cell.length_a   1.000
_cell.length_b   1.000
_cell.length_c   1.000
_cell.angle_alpha   90.00
_cell.angle_beta   90.00
_cell.angle_gamma   90.00
#
_symmetry.space_group_name_H-M   'P 1'
#
loop_
_entity.id
_entity.type
_entity.pdbx_description
1 polymer ?
#
loop_
_entity_poly.entity_id
_entity_poly.type
_entity_poly.pdbx_seq_one_letter_code
_entity_poly.pdbx_strand_id
1 'polypeptide(L)' 'DEKHVVVANAHSKAVLRVVADEFIAANENVHYFPSYEMVMHCLENPWEADQRHIRRNAVNRIMSLFEQMFVIESA' A
#
# COMPACT_ATOMS: atom_id res chain seq x y z
N ASP A 1 -6.78 -28.06 1.15
CA ASP A 1 -6.27 -27.32 2.33
C ASP A 1 -6.90 -25.97 2.47
N GLU A 2 -7.68 -25.80 3.52
CA GLU A 2 -8.28 -24.51 3.87
C GLU A 2 -7.22 -23.68 4.61
N LYS A 3 -6.54 -22.77 3.89
CA LYS A 3 -5.57 -21.85 4.50
C LYS A 3 -6.33 -20.78 5.29
N HIS A 4 -5.87 -20.48 6.50
CA HIS A 4 -6.40 -19.37 7.29
C HIS A 4 -6.35 -18.06 6.48
N VAL A 5 -7.42 -17.25 6.56
CA VAL A 5 -7.60 -16.05 5.73
C VAL A 5 -6.42 -15.08 5.81
N VAL A 6 -5.81 -14.93 6.99
CA VAL A 6 -4.64 -14.06 7.18
C VAL A 6 -3.42 -14.57 6.40
N VAL A 7 -3.17 -15.87 6.41
CA VAL A 7 -2.05 -16.50 5.70
C VAL A 7 -2.27 -16.41 4.19
N ALA A 8 -3.49 -16.68 3.74
CA ALA A 8 -3.86 -16.55 2.33
C ALA A 8 -3.71 -15.10 1.84
N ASN A 9 -4.14 -14.11 2.64
CA ASN A 9 -4.03 -12.70 2.30
C ASN A 9 -2.55 -12.26 2.26
N ALA A 10 -1.75 -12.61 3.27
CA ALA A 10 -0.33 -12.28 3.31
C ALA A 10 0.43 -12.85 2.09
N HIS A 11 0.17 -14.12 1.75
CA HIS A 11 0.76 -14.75 0.56
C HIS A 11 0.38 -14.00 -0.72
N SER A 12 -0.91 -13.75 -0.95
CA SER A 12 -1.36 -13.08 -2.17
C SER A 12 -0.82 -11.66 -2.30
N LYS A 13 -0.67 -10.91 -1.19
CA LYS A 13 -0.06 -9.57 -1.21
C LYS A 13 1.45 -9.61 -1.48
N ALA A 14 2.16 -10.57 -0.91
CA ALA A 14 3.58 -10.77 -1.21
C ALA A 14 3.81 -11.12 -2.70
N VAL A 15 2.99 -12.00 -3.27
CA VAL A 15 3.05 -12.32 -4.71
C VAL A 15 2.80 -11.09 -5.57
N LEU A 16 1.76 -10.29 -5.27
CA LEU A 16 1.50 -9.04 -5.99
C LEU A 16 2.65 -8.04 -5.86
N ARG A 17 3.33 -8.00 -4.72
CA ARG A 17 4.49 -7.13 -4.51
C ARG A 17 5.65 -7.52 -5.43
N VAL A 18 5.94 -8.82 -5.57
CA VAL A 18 6.95 -9.32 -6.52
C VAL A 18 6.56 -8.95 -7.95
N VAL A 19 5.30 -9.15 -8.34
CA VAL A 19 4.83 -8.77 -9.69
C VAL A 19 4.99 -7.27 -9.94
N ALA A 20 4.71 -6.42 -8.95
CA ALA A 20 4.92 -4.98 -9.08
C ALA A 20 6.39 -4.61 -9.27
N ASP A 21 7.32 -5.29 -8.57
CA ASP A 21 8.77 -5.08 -8.77
C ASP A 21 9.20 -5.45 -10.19
N GLU A 22 8.80 -6.62 -10.67
CA GLU A 22 9.10 -7.07 -12.04
C GLU A 22 8.50 -6.10 -13.08
N PHE A 23 7.28 -5.61 -12.84
CA PHE A 23 6.62 -4.66 -13.74
C PHE A 23 7.38 -3.33 -13.81
N ILE A 24 7.87 -2.81 -12.68
CA ILE A 24 8.63 -1.56 -12.67
C ILE A 24 10.00 -1.74 -13.32
N ALA A 25 10.67 -2.88 -13.09
CA ALA A 25 11.94 -3.17 -13.73
C ALA A 25 11.82 -3.26 -15.27
N ALA A 26 10.66 -3.70 -15.78
CA ALA A 26 10.41 -3.89 -17.20
C ALA A 26 9.85 -2.65 -17.93
N ASN A 27 9.46 -1.58 -17.23
CA ASN A 27 8.77 -0.43 -17.84
C ASN A 27 9.38 0.90 -17.40
N GLU A 28 9.62 1.80 -18.35
CA GLU A 28 10.04 3.18 -18.06
C GLU A 28 8.86 4.02 -17.55
N ASN A 29 9.16 5.06 -16.76
CA ASN A 29 8.17 6.01 -16.23
C ASN A 29 7.06 5.38 -15.36
N VAL A 30 7.34 4.24 -14.72
CA VAL A 30 6.46 3.60 -13.75
C VAL A 30 7.12 3.62 -12.37
N HIS A 31 6.34 3.84 -11.32
CA HIS A 31 6.84 3.84 -9.96
C HIS A 31 5.90 3.10 -9.00
N TYR A 32 6.48 2.38 -8.03
CA TYR A 32 5.72 1.77 -6.94
C TYR A 32 5.47 2.80 -5.85
N PHE A 33 4.20 3.07 -5.55
CA PHE A 33 3.87 3.83 -4.35
C PHE A 33 3.57 2.87 -3.17
N PRO A 34 4.34 2.90 -2.07
CA PRO A 34 4.29 1.89 -0.99
C PRO A 34 3.12 2.09 -0.01
N SER A 35 1.91 2.29 -0.51
CA SER A 35 0.72 2.53 0.32
C SER A 35 0.34 1.33 1.19
N TYR A 36 0.60 0.10 0.73
CA TYR A 36 0.35 -1.11 1.50
C TYR A 36 1.27 -1.19 2.73
N GLU A 37 2.57 -0.99 2.54
CA GLU A 37 3.57 -0.99 3.59
C GLU A 37 3.32 0.12 4.60
N MET A 38 2.87 1.29 4.15
CA MET A 38 2.48 2.38 5.05
C MET A 38 1.37 1.94 6.02
N VAL A 39 0.31 1.31 5.52
CA VAL A 39 -0.78 0.81 6.36
C VAL A 39 -0.31 -0.29 7.29
N MET A 40 0.53 -1.21 6.82
CA MET A 40 0.94 -2.38 7.61
C MET A 40 2.02 -2.06 8.67
N HIS A 41 2.89 -1.09 8.42
CA HIS A 41 4.14 -0.94 9.17
C HIS A 41 4.44 0.48 9.65
N CYS A 42 3.89 1.52 9.03
CA CYS A 42 4.28 2.91 9.32
C CYS A 42 3.23 3.70 10.09
N LEU A 43 1.95 3.33 9.96
CA LEU A 43 0.84 4.06 10.57
C LEU A 43 0.44 3.42 11.90
N GLU A 44 0.30 4.26 12.92
CA GLU A 44 -0.28 3.88 14.19
C GLU A 44 -1.81 3.79 14.07
N ASN A 45 -2.38 2.65 14.49
CA ASN A 45 -3.82 2.39 14.51
C ASN A 45 -4.53 2.77 13.18
N PRO A 46 -4.18 2.18 12.03
CA PRO A 46 -4.74 2.60 10.74
C PRO A 46 -6.11 1.99 10.43
N TRP A 47 -6.55 0.97 11.16
CA TRP A 47 -7.75 0.18 10.87
C TRP A 47 -8.98 0.61 11.68
N GLU A 48 -10.15 0.60 11.07
CA GLU A 48 -11.43 0.66 11.77
C GLU A 48 -11.62 -0.56 12.71
N ALA A 49 -12.69 -0.54 13.50
CA ALA A 49 -12.96 -1.59 14.49
C ALA A 49 -13.06 -3.01 13.89
N ASP A 50 -13.36 -3.12 12.60
CA ASP A 50 -13.48 -4.40 11.88
C ASP A 50 -12.14 -4.97 11.39
N GLN A 51 -11.02 -4.28 11.62
CA GLN A 51 -9.68 -4.70 11.19
C GLN A 51 -9.55 -4.94 9.67
N ARG A 52 -10.44 -4.33 8.88
CA ARG A 52 -10.50 -4.51 7.42
C ARG A 52 -10.54 -3.19 6.67
N HIS A 53 -11.31 -2.22 7.14
CA HIS A 53 -11.36 -0.89 6.54
C HIS A 53 -10.32 0.02 7.19
N ILE A 54 -9.68 0.88 6.38
CA ILE A 54 -8.73 1.86 6.89
C ILE A 54 -9.46 3.14 7.31
N ARG A 55 -9.01 3.74 8.40
CA ARG A 55 -9.55 5.00 8.91
C ARG A 55 -9.28 6.14 7.93
N ARG A 56 -10.20 7.11 7.88
CA ARG A 56 -10.08 8.26 6.97
C ARG A 56 -8.84 9.11 7.22
N ASN A 57 -8.42 9.26 8.49
CA ASN A 57 -7.19 9.97 8.82
C ASN A 57 -5.94 9.25 8.31
N ALA A 58 -5.92 7.90 8.31
CA ALA A 58 -4.84 7.11 7.74
C ALA A 58 -4.75 7.33 6.21
N VAL A 59 -5.89 7.31 5.52
CA VAL A 59 -5.98 7.64 4.08
C VAL A 59 -5.40 9.02 3.80
N ASN A 60 -5.79 10.03 4.58
CA ASN A 60 -5.29 11.40 4.38
C ASN A 60 -3.76 11.46 4.51
N ARG A 61 -3.16 10.77 5.49
CA ARG A 61 -1.69 10.72 5.64
C ARG A 61 -1.01 10.04 4.44
N ILE A 62 -1.61 8.98 3.90
CA ILE A 62 -1.12 8.30 2.70
C ILE A 62 -1.17 9.25 1.50
N MET A 63 -2.28 9.94 1.30
CA MET A 63 -2.44 10.89 0.20
C MET A 63 -1.51 12.09 0.32
N SER A 64 -1.27 12.62 1.52
CA SER A 64 -0.29 13.69 1.72
C SER A 64 1.13 13.26 1.33
N LEU A 65 1.53 12.01 1.61
CA LEU A 65 2.82 11.51 1.14
C LEU A 65 2.84 11.33 -0.39
N PHE A 66 1.76 10.81 -0.96
CA PHE A 66 1.62 10.68 -2.42
C PHE A 66 1.79 12.04 -3.11
N GLU A 67 1.13 13.07 -2.61
CA GLU A 67 1.25 14.44 -3.08
C GLU A 67 2.70 14.92 -3.01
N GLN A 68 3.36 14.77 -1.87
CA GLN A 68 4.77 15.15 -1.70
C GLN A 68 5.73 14.42 -2.65
N MET A 69 5.43 13.17 -3.01
CA MET A 69 6.31 12.37 -3.86
C MET A 69 6.11 12.64 -5.35
N PHE A 70 4.87 12.90 -5.80
CA PHE A 70 4.54 12.87 -7.23
C PHE A 70 3.80 14.09 -7.75
N VAL A 71 3.23 14.93 -6.89
CA VAL A 71 2.50 16.11 -7.33
C VAL A 71 3.46 17.30 -7.29
N ILE A 72 3.78 17.82 -8.48
CA ILE A 72 4.53 19.06 -8.61
C ILE A 72 3.54 20.20 -8.35
N GLU A 73 3.73 20.95 -7.26
CA GLU A 73 3.00 22.19 -7.05
C GLU A 73 3.34 23.16 -8.19
N SER A 74 2.31 23.53 -8.97
CA SER A 74 2.45 24.57 -9.98
C SER A 74 2.40 25.92 -9.25
N ALA A 75 3.50 26.68 -9.32
CA ALA A 75 3.62 28.01 -8.73
C ALA A 75 2.65 29.03 -9.36
#